data_AF-A0A1M3MA90-F1
#
_entry.id   AF-A0A1M3MA90-F1
#
_cell.length_a   1.000
_cell.length_b   1.000
_cell.length_c   1.000
_cell.angle_alpha   90.00
_cell.angle_beta   90.00
_cell.angle_gamma   90.00
#
_symmetry.space_group_name_H-M   'P 1'
#
loop_
_entity.id
_entity.type
_entity.pdbx_description
1 polymer ?
#
loop_
_entity_poly.entity_id
_entity_poly.type
_entity_poly.pdbx_seq_one_letter_code
_entity_poly.pdbx_strand_id
1 'polypeptide(L)'
;MKRLVYLIALAAFMLTSCDQNEVIQKQSFEEPTPPTFVSKLPRFNAEALYVVGREYETLKDGTSKKSPKFKVKGKVVSADTLTLFEYIEMRLIELYPDKAYVGMAKDMAEEGTLAMQMYSDYRAQRKVWEISQGIFHEEEIETPGFTSIEDEIQLMAMTPEEEVKFRTLNALATNSEFATTADFEALFKVKSNTGMKQAAQLEPISTGLLVASVMGVGAGYAVARVIICYDRTIEMQQRDDFYKNKTGMLPDAFNHIYVSMMLRRYLSQPMAWLIMDVGWENIISKNEFPRDKYMDYHNNNVGRDTRYDLFRGKWLADMHKWELWGTRVRDFVNDTIHNGVKMNWLTTTDKETVKNERNSADKNKYIWYE
;
A
#
# COMPACT_ATOMS: atom_id res chain seq x y z
N MET A 1 -1.01 55.77 22.11
CA MET A 1 -1.59 54.73 22.98
C MET A 1 -1.59 53.33 22.37
N LYS A 2 -2.02 53.11 21.12
CA LYS A 2 -2.05 51.74 20.51
C LYS A 2 -0.68 51.04 20.36
N ARG A 3 0.42 51.78 20.19
CA ARG A 3 1.79 51.20 20.11
C ARG A 3 2.38 50.80 21.48
N LEU A 4 1.88 51.36 22.58
CA LEU A 4 2.34 51.03 23.94
C LEU A 4 1.71 49.71 24.43
N VAL A 5 0.47 49.43 24.01
CA VAL A 5 -0.25 48.19 24.35
C VAL A 5 0.38 46.96 23.67
N TYR A 6 0.89 47.10 22.45
CA TYR A 6 1.58 45.99 21.76
C TYR A 6 2.93 45.64 22.39
N LEU A 7 3.68 46.62 22.91
CA LEU A 7 4.96 46.39 23.58
C LEU A 7 4.77 45.74 24.97
N ILE A 8 3.71 46.09 25.69
CA ILE A 8 3.38 45.46 26.98
C ILE A 8 2.86 44.02 26.77
N ALA A 9 2.10 43.75 25.69
CA ALA A 9 1.64 42.40 25.35
C ALA A 9 2.80 41.48 24.90
N LEU A 10 3.78 41.99 24.14
CA LEU A 10 4.96 41.21 23.76
C LEU A 10 5.89 40.92 24.95
N ALA A 11 6.04 41.88 25.86
CA ALA A 11 6.81 41.69 27.09
C ALA A 11 6.12 40.72 28.06
N ALA A 12 4.78 40.73 28.13
CA ALA A 12 4.02 39.76 28.92
C ALA A 12 4.17 38.32 28.38
N PHE A 13 4.23 38.12 27.06
CA PHE A 13 4.51 36.81 26.47
C PHE A 13 5.95 36.31 26.70
N MET A 14 6.92 37.23 26.80
CA MET A 14 8.32 36.89 27.12
C MET A 14 8.54 36.64 28.63
N LEU A 15 7.62 37.09 29.49
CA LEU A 15 7.72 36.94 30.96
C LEU A 15 6.84 35.83 31.53
N THR A 16 5.98 35.19 30.71
CA THR A 16 5.30 33.94 31.08
C THR A 16 6.04 32.68 30.62
N SER A 17 7.23 32.80 30.03
CA SER A 17 8.12 31.67 29.74
C SER A 17 9.13 31.46 30.87
N CYS A 18 8.66 31.06 32.05
CA CYS A 18 9.46 30.36 33.07
C CYS A 18 8.55 30.04 34.26
N ASP A 19 7.87 28.90 34.19
CA ASP A 19 7.83 27.94 35.30
C ASP A 19 7.02 26.72 34.87
N GLN A 20 7.65 25.86 34.07
CA GLN A 20 7.34 24.43 34.03
C GLN A 20 8.64 23.65 33.89
N ASN A 21 9.48 23.72 34.92
CA ASN A 21 10.26 22.55 35.32
C ASN A 21 9.33 21.59 36.08
N GLU A 22 8.18 21.24 35.50
CA GLU A 22 7.65 19.91 35.77
C GLU A 22 8.59 18.99 34.99
N VAL A 23 9.45 18.32 35.75
CA VAL A 23 9.98 17.03 35.32
C VAL A 23 8.75 16.24 34.92
N ILE A 24 8.43 16.23 33.61
CA ILE A 24 7.52 15.26 33.04
C ILE A 24 8.17 13.95 33.45
N GLN A 25 7.65 13.33 34.51
CA GLN A 25 7.89 11.93 34.74
C GLN A 25 7.59 11.32 33.38
N LYS A 26 8.63 10.82 32.70
CA LYS A 26 8.44 9.97 31.54
C LYS A 26 7.55 8.84 32.04
N GLN A 27 6.23 9.01 31.93
CA GLN A 27 5.32 7.88 31.99
C GLN A 27 5.88 6.98 30.91
N SER A 28 6.43 5.84 31.33
CA SER A 28 6.97 4.85 30.40
C SER A 28 5.77 4.21 29.72
N PHE A 29 5.18 4.94 28.78
CA PHE A 29 4.30 4.32 27.81
C PHE A 29 5.16 3.31 27.06
N GLU A 30 4.73 2.05 27.09
CA GLU A 30 5.30 1.03 26.24
C GLU A 30 5.10 1.46 24.77
N GLU A 31 6.11 1.25 23.93
CA GLU A 31 5.94 1.50 22.50
C GLU A 31 4.88 0.52 21.98
N PRO A 32 3.76 0.99 21.40
CA PRO A 32 2.74 0.08 20.90
C PRO A 32 3.29 -0.71 19.72
N THR A 33 2.92 -1.98 19.63
CA THR A 33 3.30 -2.85 18.52
C THR A 33 2.26 -2.77 17.40
N PRO A 34 2.68 -2.81 16.11
CA PRO A 34 1.74 -2.92 15.00
C PRO A 34 0.82 -4.13 15.16
N PRO A 35 -0.47 -4.02 14.79
CA PRO A 35 -1.40 -5.13 14.89
C PRO A 35 -1.05 -6.24 13.89
N THR A 36 -1.33 -7.48 14.28
CA THR A 36 -1.34 -8.62 13.35
C THR A 36 -2.76 -8.88 12.86
N PHE A 37 -2.96 -8.94 11.55
CA PHE A 37 -4.25 -9.25 10.94
C PHE A 37 -4.06 -10.24 9.80
N VAL A 38 -4.90 -11.27 9.74
CA VAL A 38 -4.89 -12.29 8.69
C VAL A 38 -6.28 -12.34 8.08
N SER A 39 -6.40 -11.87 6.83
CA SER A 39 -7.65 -11.91 6.09
C SER A 39 -8.01 -13.35 5.72
N LYS A 40 -9.30 -13.68 5.76
CA LYS A 40 -9.81 -14.96 5.26
C LYS A 40 -10.43 -14.84 3.88
N LEU A 41 -10.54 -13.62 3.37
CA LEU A 41 -11.16 -13.34 2.08
C LEU A 41 -10.37 -13.92 0.91
N PRO A 42 -11.08 -14.32 -0.16
CA PRO A 42 -10.46 -14.75 -1.39
C PRO A 42 -9.73 -13.57 -2.04
N ARG A 43 -8.90 -13.93 -3.01
CA ARG A 43 -8.07 -12.98 -3.72
C ARG A 43 -8.43 -13.01 -5.20
N PHE A 44 -8.28 -11.86 -5.82
CA PHE A 44 -8.62 -11.67 -7.22
C PHE A 44 -7.52 -10.91 -7.95
N ASN A 45 -7.46 -11.08 -9.26
CA ASN A 45 -6.55 -10.31 -10.08
C ASN A 45 -6.84 -8.80 -9.88
N ALA A 46 -5.79 -7.99 -9.67
CA ALA A 46 -5.97 -6.58 -9.36
C ALA A 46 -6.59 -5.83 -10.54
N GLU A 47 -6.21 -6.12 -11.78
CA GLU A 47 -6.85 -5.52 -12.95
C GLU A 47 -8.35 -5.83 -13.00
N ALA A 48 -8.77 -7.05 -12.64
CA ALA A 48 -10.18 -7.40 -12.52
C ALA A 48 -10.90 -6.62 -11.43
N LEU A 49 -10.29 -6.47 -10.24
CA LEU A 49 -10.86 -5.64 -9.16
C LEU A 49 -10.97 -4.17 -9.55
N TYR A 50 -9.95 -3.63 -10.22
CA TYR A 50 -9.96 -2.28 -10.78
C TYR A 50 -11.12 -2.11 -11.78
N VAL A 51 -11.21 -3.00 -12.77
CA VAL A 51 -12.25 -2.92 -13.80
C VAL A 51 -13.64 -3.04 -13.19
N VAL A 52 -13.87 -3.99 -12.29
CA VAL A 52 -15.17 -4.15 -11.63
C VAL A 52 -15.54 -2.93 -10.78
N GLY A 53 -14.60 -2.36 -10.03
CA GLY A 53 -14.83 -1.12 -9.28
C GLY A 53 -15.21 0.05 -10.22
N ARG A 54 -14.46 0.20 -11.32
CA ARG A 54 -14.74 1.23 -12.34
C ARG A 54 -16.03 1.00 -13.10
N GLU A 55 -16.42 -0.25 -13.37
CA GLU A 55 -17.71 -0.57 -13.97
C GLU A 55 -18.85 -0.02 -13.10
N TYR A 56 -18.80 -0.24 -11.78
CA TYR A 56 -19.82 0.29 -10.85
C TYR A 56 -19.87 1.83 -10.89
N GLU A 57 -18.72 2.48 -10.74
CA GLU A 57 -18.63 3.94 -10.70
C GLU A 57 -19.18 4.56 -12.00
N THR A 58 -18.76 4.03 -13.15
CA THR A 58 -19.20 4.53 -14.46
C THR A 58 -20.66 4.22 -14.78
N LEU A 59 -21.22 3.15 -14.21
CA LEU A 59 -22.66 2.88 -14.27
C LEU A 59 -23.44 3.91 -13.44
N LYS A 60 -22.93 4.29 -12.26
CA LYS A 60 -23.60 5.25 -11.35
C LYS A 60 -23.49 6.69 -11.83
N ASP A 61 -22.39 7.08 -12.46
CA ASP A 61 -22.20 8.44 -12.99
C ASP A 61 -22.78 8.63 -14.42
N GLY A 62 -23.27 7.55 -15.05
CA GLY A 62 -23.88 7.58 -16.38
C GLY A 62 -22.91 7.66 -17.55
N THR A 63 -21.60 7.50 -17.32
CA THR A 63 -20.58 7.51 -18.37
C THR A 63 -20.37 6.14 -19.03
N SER A 64 -20.86 5.06 -18.42
CA SER A 64 -20.78 3.71 -18.96
C SER A 64 -21.73 3.50 -20.15
N LYS A 65 -21.26 2.75 -21.16
CA LYS A 65 -22.10 2.27 -22.27
C LYS A 65 -22.82 0.95 -21.93
N LYS A 66 -22.56 0.38 -20.75
CA LYS A 66 -23.15 -0.89 -20.31
C LYS A 66 -24.62 -0.69 -19.92
N SER A 67 -25.40 -1.75 -20.12
CA SER A 67 -26.69 -1.86 -19.45
C SER A 67 -26.45 -1.98 -17.93
N PRO A 68 -27.15 -1.20 -17.08
CA PRO A 68 -27.09 -1.41 -15.62
C PRO A 68 -27.69 -2.75 -15.20
N LYS A 69 -28.44 -3.42 -16.10
CA LYS A 69 -28.95 -4.77 -15.89
C LYS A 69 -27.99 -5.80 -16.46
N PHE A 70 -27.59 -6.77 -15.63
CA PHE A 70 -26.69 -7.87 -15.98
C PHE A 70 -27.17 -9.19 -15.38
N LYS A 71 -26.64 -10.32 -15.89
CA LYS A 71 -27.06 -11.66 -15.46
C LYS A 71 -26.01 -12.29 -14.54
N VAL A 72 -26.44 -12.68 -13.34
CA VAL A 72 -25.60 -13.41 -12.39
C VAL A 72 -26.25 -14.74 -12.10
N LYS A 73 -25.56 -15.85 -12.39
CA LYS A 73 -26.09 -17.22 -12.21
C LYS A 73 -27.51 -17.41 -12.78
N GLY A 74 -27.76 -16.81 -13.96
CA GLY A 74 -29.05 -16.88 -14.66
C GLY A 74 -30.14 -15.91 -14.18
N LYS A 75 -29.92 -15.15 -13.09
CA LYS A 75 -30.85 -14.13 -12.59
C LYS A 75 -30.45 -12.74 -13.10
N VAL A 76 -31.43 -11.94 -13.51
CA VAL A 76 -31.20 -10.54 -13.89
C VAL A 76 -31.12 -9.69 -12.63
N VAL A 77 -30.01 -8.97 -12.48
CA VAL A 77 -29.73 -8.04 -11.39
C VAL A 77 -29.52 -6.65 -11.98
N SER A 78 -29.88 -5.60 -11.24
CA SER A 78 -29.65 -4.20 -11.64
C SER A 78 -28.58 -3.59 -10.74
N ALA A 79 -27.53 -3.02 -11.32
CA ALA A 79 -26.48 -2.28 -10.61
C ALA A 79 -27.05 -1.07 -9.85
N ASP A 80 -28.17 -0.51 -10.30
CA ASP A 80 -28.81 0.65 -9.67
C ASP A 80 -29.26 0.34 -8.23
N THR A 81 -29.63 -0.91 -7.96
CA THR A 81 -30.11 -1.35 -6.65
C THR A 81 -29.00 -1.88 -5.73
N LEU A 82 -27.76 -1.98 -6.23
CA LEU A 82 -26.63 -2.51 -5.48
C LEU A 82 -25.78 -1.38 -4.90
N THR A 83 -25.21 -1.64 -3.72
CA THR A 83 -24.02 -0.95 -3.22
C THR A 83 -22.78 -1.34 -4.03
N LEU A 84 -21.67 -0.60 -3.87
CA LEU A 84 -20.38 -0.94 -4.50
C LEU A 84 -19.94 -2.36 -4.16
N PHE A 85 -20.02 -2.76 -2.89
CA PHE A 85 -19.57 -4.08 -2.43
C PHE A 85 -20.45 -5.21 -2.98
N GLU A 86 -21.76 -5.02 -3.00
CA GLU A 86 -22.67 -6.01 -3.59
C GLU A 86 -22.47 -6.13 -5.10
N TYR A 87 -22.22 -5.01 -5.80
CA TYR A 87 -21.88 -5.05 -7.21
C TYR A 87 -20.58 -5.81 -7.46
N ILE A 88 -19.53 -5.50 -6.68
CA ILE A 88 -18.23 -6.20 -6.75
C ILE A 88 -18.42 -7.69 -6.50
N GLU A 89 -19.15 -8.09 -5.45
CA GLU A 89 -19.45 -9.49 -5.17
C GLU A 89 -20.10 -10.16 -6.38
N MET A 90 -21.16 -9.57 -6.93
CA MET A 90 -21.90 -10.15 -8.05
C MET A 90 -21.04 -10.33 -9.30
N ARG A 91 -20.21 -9.33 -9.62
CA ARG A 91 -19.29 -9.40 -10.77
C ARG A 91 -18.14 -10.36 -10.54
N LEU A 92 -17.60 -10.46 -9.33
CA LEU A 92 -16.58 -11.46 -9.00
C LEU A 92 -17.13 -12.87 -8.99
N ILE A 93 -18.40 -13.09 -8.61
CA ILE A 93 -19.09 -14.39 -8.77
C ILE A 93 -19.20 -14.78 -10.24
N GLU A 94 -19.44 -13.82 -11.13
CA GLU A 94 -19.50 -14.05 -12.57
C GLU A 94 -18.11 -14.36 -13.16
N LEU A 95 -17.10 -13.58 -12.79
CA LEU A 95 -15.72 -13.73 -13.28
C LEU A 95 -15.00 -14.96 -12.69
N TYR A 96 -15.25 -15.26 -11.42
CA TYR A 96 -14.52 -16.26 -10.65
C TYR A 96 -15.49 -17.13 -9.81
N PRO A 97 -16.38 -17.90 -10.46
CA PRO A 97 -17.45 -18.66 -9.78
C PRO A 97 -16.95 -19.69 -8.77
N ASP A 98 -15.72 -20.18 -8.93
CA ASP A 98 -15.10 -21.17 -8.04
C ASP A 98 -14.37 -20.53 -6.83
N LYS A 99 -14.27 -19.19 -6.79
CA LYS A 99 -13.54 -18.44 -5.74
C LYS A 99 -14.44 -17.46 -5.00
N ALA A 100 -15.25 -16.71 -5.73
CA ALA A 100 -16.18 -15.74 -5.16
C ALA A 100 -17.46 -16.43 -4.70
N TYR A 101 -18.05 -15.92 -3.62
CA TYR A 101 -19.21 -16.52 -2.97
C TYR A 101 -20.22 -15.46 -2.54
N VAL A 102 -21.46 -15.90 -2.30
CA VAL A 102 -22.55 -15.01 -1.86
C VAL A 102 -22.33 -14.61 -0.41
N GLY A 103 -22.41 -13.32 -0.09
CA GLY A 103 -22.14 -12.76 1.23
C GLY A 103 -20.71 -12.20 1.39
N MET A 104 -19.85 -12.38 0.39
CA MET A 104 -18.50 -11.83 0.38
C MET A 104 -18.48 -10.30 0.53
N ALA A 105 -19.49 -9.57 0.05
CA ALA A 105 -19.63 -8.12 0.24
C ALA A 105 -19.65 -7.72 1.71
N LYS A 106 -20.40 -8.47 2.52
CA LYS A 106 -20.47 -8.26 3.96
C LYS A 106 -19.12 -8.55 4.61
N ASP A 107 -18.53 -9.70 4.27
CA ASP A 107 -17.22 -10.10 4.81
C ASP A 107 -16.11 -9.09 4.41
N MET A 108 -16.13 -8.57 3.18
CA MET A 108 -15.23 -7.51 2.71
C MET A 108 -15.35 -6.24 3.55
N ALA A 109 -16.58 -5.78 3.80
CA ALA A 109 -16.82 -4.58 4.59
C ALA A 109 -16.41 -4.77 6.05
N GLU A 110 -16.73 -5.92 6.66
CA GLU A 110 -16.40 -6.25 8.04
C GLU A 110 -14.87 -6.40 8.25
N GLU A 111 -14.20 -7.23 7.44
CA GLU A 111 -12.75 -7.42 7.56
C GLU A 111 -11.98 -6.14 7.22
N GLY A 112 -12.39 -5.42 6.17
CA GLY A 112 -11.77 -4.14 5.78
C GLY A 112 -11.87 -3.08 6.87
N THR A 113 -13.07 -2.88 7.42
CA THR A 113 -13.31 -1.91 8.49
C THR A 113 -12.54 -2.29 9.76
N LEU A 114 -12.58 -3.58 10.15
CA LEU A 114 -11.86 -4.06 11.33
C LEU A 114 -10.35 -3.85 11.20
N ALA A 115 -9.75 -4.22 10.06
CA ALA A 115 -8.32 -4.07 9.84
C ALA A 115 -7.89 -2.59 9.91
N MET A 116 -8.66 -1.70 9.29
CA MET A 116 -8.38 -0.26 9.31
C MET A 116 -8.54 0.35 10.70
N GLN A 117 -9.57 -0.07 11.46
CA GLN A 117 -9.77 0.38 12.82
C GLN A 117 -8.60 -0.06 13.71
N MET A 118 -8.21 -1.33 13.65
CA MET A 118 -7.08 -1.86 14.43
C MET A 118 -5.79 -1.08 14.18
N TYR A 119 -5.50 -0.75 12.91
CA TYR A 119 -4.31 0.01 12.57
C TYR A 119 -4.42 1.49 12.97
N SER A 120 -5.61 2.08 12.86
CA SER A 120 -5.85 3.47 13.28
C SER A 120 -5.72 3.63 14.80
N ASP A 121 -6.22 2.67 15.58
CA ASP A 121 -6.07 2.64 17.04
C ASP A 121 -4.60 2.52 17.45
N TYR A 122 -3.87 1.61 16.78
CA TYR A 122 -2.42 1.49 16.95
C TYR A 122 -1.71 2.82 16.66
N ARG A 123 -2.07 3.52 15.58
CA ARG A 123 -1.48 4.81 15.22
C ARG A 123 -1.79 5.91 16.24
N ALA A 124 -3.00 5.93 16.78
CA ALA A 124 -3.37 6.87 17.83
C ALA A 124 -2.53 6.63 19.10
N GLN A 125 -2.41 5.37 19.54
CA GLN A 125 -1.56 4.99 20.67
C GLN A 125 -0.10 5.36 20.41
N ARG A 126 0.38 5.12 19.19
CA ARG A 126 1.74 5.42 18.81
C ARG A 126 2.04 6.92 18.82
N LYS A 127 1.11 7.75 18.33
CA LYS A 127 1.28 9.21 18.37
C LYS A 127 1.42 9.70 19.81
N VAL A 128 0.63 9.17 20.75
CA VAL A 128 0.77 9.47 22.18
C VAL A 128 2.14 9.06 22.71
N TRP A 129 2.60 7.86 22.36
CA TRP A 129 3.93 7.38 22.72
C TRP A 129 5.04 8.27 22.13
N GLU A 130 5.00 8.60 20.84
CA GLU A 130 6.00 9.45 20.16
C GLU A 130 6.10 10.84 20.81
N ILE A 131 4.96 11.47 21.09
CA ILE A 131 4.90 12.76 21.82
C ILE A 131 5.54 12.62 23.20
N SER A 132 5.29 11.52 23.92
CA SER A 132 5.91 11.27 25.23
C SER A 132 7.45 11.13 25.17
N GLN A 133 7.98 10.76 24.00
CA GLN A 133 9.42 10.66 23.75
C GLN A 133 10.02 11.94 23.14
N GLY A 134 9.22 12.98 22.91
CA GLY A 134 9.66 14.21 22.22
C GLY A 134 9.90 14.02 20.73
N ILE A 135 9.30 13.00 20.12
CA ILE A 135 9.33 12.74 18.67
C ILE A 135 8.14 13.48 18.05
N PHE A 136 8.43 14.37 17.10
CA PHE A 136 7.42 15.15 16.39
C PHE A 136 7.55 14.90 14.89
N HIS A 137 6.43 14.55 14.26
CA HIS A 137 6.33 14.33 12.82
C HIS A 137 5.57 15.49 12.17
N GLU A 138 5.93 15.81 10.93
CA GLU A 138 5.11 16.73 10.13
C GLU A 138 3.72 16.12 9.89
N GLU A 139 2.67 16.94 9.93
CA GLU A 139 1.34 16.48 9.55
C GLU A 139 1.33 16.12 8.07
N GLU A 140 0.88 14.89 7.79
CA GLU A 140 0.70 14.44 6.41
C GLU A 140 -0.51 15.14 5.80
N ILE A 141 -0.34 15.63 4.58
CA ILE A 141 -1.47 16.11 3.80
C ILE A 141 -2.21 14.88 3.28
N GLU A 142 -3.52 14.81 3.51
CA GLU A 142 -4.32 13.76 2.90
C GLU A 142 -4.19 13.83 1.37
N THR A 143 -3.80 12.70 0.77
CA THR A 143 -3.83 12.58 -0.69
C THR A 143 -5.27 12.80 -1.13
N PRO A 144 -5.54 13.77 -2.03
CA PRO A 144 -6.91 14.10 -2.40
C PRO A 144 -7.66 12.86 -2.90
N GLY A 145 -8.96 12.81 -2.63
CA GLY A 145 -9.84 11.98 -3.44
C GLY A 145 -9.87 12.52 -4.87
N PHE A 146 -10.02 11.64 -5.87
CA PHE A 146 -10.15 12.05 -7.26
C PHE A 146 -11.38 11.44 -7.90
N THR A 147 -11.91 12.12 -8.90
CA THR A 147 -13.20 11.80 -9.52
C THR A 147 -13.08 11.29 -10.96
N SER A 148 -11.88 11.32 -11.54
CA SER A 148 -11.67 10.92 -12.94
C SER A 148 -10.34 10.18 -13.16
N ILE A 149 -10.22 9.50 -14.30
CA ILE A 149 -8.96 8.87 -14.71
C ILE A 149 -7.85 9.89 -14.99
N GLU A 150 -8.20 11.08 -15.48
CA GLU A 150 -7.20 12.11 -15.80
C GLU A 150 -6.58 12.68 -14.52
N ASP A 151 -7.38 12.81 -13.47
CA ASP A 151 -6.88 13.19 -12.15
C ASP A 151 -5.88 12.16 -11.61
N GLU A 152 -6.17 10.86 -11.79
CA GLU A 152 -5.29 9.78 -11.35
C GLU A 152 -3.98 9.75 -12.17
N ILE A 153 -4.06 9.98 -13.48
CA ILE A 153 -2.88 10.11 -14.37
C ILE A 153 -1.99 11.26 -13.92
N GLN A 154 -2.58 12.42 -13.62
CA GLN A 154 -1.86 13.61 -13.17
C GLN A 154 -1.26 13.41 -11.78
N LEU A 155 -2.01 12.84 -10.82
CA LEU A 155 -1.53 12.56 -9.47
C LEU A 155 -0.32 11.63 -9.50
N MET A 156 -0.45 10.52 -10.20
CA MET A 156 0.58 9.48 -10.22
C MET A 156 1.76 9.88 -11.12
N ALA A 157 1.62 10.95 -11.90
CA ALA A 157 2.53 11.32 -12.99
C ALA A 157 2.86 10.09 -13.83
N MET A 158 1.82 9.47 -14.40
CA MET A 158 1.96 8.23 -15.14
C MET A 158 2.90 8.40 -16.34
N THR A 159 3.70 7.37 -16.63
CA THR A 159 4.43 7.29 -17.90
C THR A 159 3.46 7.01 -19.05
N PRO A 160 3.85 7.28 -20.31
CA PRO A 160 3.01 6.96 -21.46
C PRO A 160 2.58 5.48 -21.51
N GLU A 161 3.45 4.56 -21.11
CA GLU A 161 3.14 3.12 -21.05
C GLU A 161 2.11 2.79 -19.96
N GLU A 162 2.25 3.41 -18.78
CA GLU A 162 1.28 3.29 -17.68
C GLU A 162 -0.08 3.85 -18.10
N GLU A 163 -0.10 5.01 -18.76
CA GLU A 163 -1.34 5.60 -19.28
C GLU A 163 -2.05 4.67 -20.26
N VAL A 164 -1.33 4.07 -21.22
CA VAL A 164 -1.91 3.11 -22.18
C VAL A 164 -2.54 1.92 -21.44
N LYS A 165 -1.85 1.37 -20.43
CA LYS A 165 -2.38 0.28 -19.61
C LYS A 165 -3.68 0.70 -18.91
N PHE A 166 -3.69 1.85 -18.25
CA PHE A 166 -4.86 2.32 -17.50
C PHE A 166 -6.04 2.70 -18.37
N ARG A 167 -5.79 3.33 -19.53
CA ARG A 167 -6.83 3.63 -20.52
C ARG A 167 -7.42 2.35 -21.09
N THR A 168 -6.61 1.31 -21.30
CA THR A 168 -7.10 -0.02 -21.74
C THR A 168 -8.01 -0.65 -20.69
N LEU A 169 -7.61 -0.64 -19.41
CA LEU A 169 -8.45 -1.14 -18.32
C LEU A 169 -9.75 -0.33 -18.17
N ASN A 170 -9.68 1.00 -18.27
CA ASN A 170 -10.89 1.84 -18.22
C ASN A 170 -11.80 1.65 -19.43
N ALA A 171 -11.25 1.32 -20.61
CA ALA A 171 -12.06 0.94 -21.77
C ALA A 171 -12.85 -0.34 -21.50
N LEU A 172 -12.24 -1.36 -20.87
CA LEU A 172 -12.98 -2.55 -20.43
C LEU A 172 -14.13 -2.19 -19.48
N ALA A 173 -13.90 -1.25 -18.54
CA ALA A 173 -14.93 -0.82 -17.59
C ALA A 173 -16.08 -0.02 -18.23
N THR A 174 -15.82 0.77 -19.28
CA THR A 174 -16.80 1.70 -19.88
C THR A 174 -17.47 1.19 -21.17
N ASN A 175 -16.89 0.19 -21.84
CA ASN A 175 -17.42 -0.38 -23.09
C ASN A 175 -18.82 -0.99 -22.92
N SER A 176 -19.52 -1.27 -24.02
CA SER A 176 -20.90 -1.79 -23.99
C SER A 176 -21.04 -3.18 -23.37
N GLU A 177 -19.97 -3.97 -23.38
CA GLU A 177 -19.94 -5.34 -22.86
C GLU A 177 -19.20 -5.41 -21.53
N PHE A 178 -19.63 -6.32 -20.65
CA PHE A 178 -18.96 -6.64 -19.38
C PHE A 178 -17.65 -7.37 -19.64
N ALA A 179 -16.60 -6.98 -18.91
CA ALA A 179 -15.31 -7.64 -19.02
C ALA A 179 -15.43 -9.12 -18.60
N THR A 180 -14.68 -9.98 -19.28
CA THR A 180 -14.61 -11.42 -19.04
C THR A 180 -13.22 -11.84 -18.57
N THR A 181 -13.07 -13.06 -18.05
CA THR A 181 -11.76 -13.62 -17.72
C THR A 181 -10.81 -13.68 -18.92
N ALA A 182 -11.34 -13.92 -20.12
CA ALA A 182 -10.55 -13.93 -21.35
C ALA A 182 -9.95 -12.56 -21.69
N ASP A 183 -10.67 -11.47 -21.42
CA ASP A 183 -10.16 -10.10 -21.64
C ASP A 183 -8.96 -9.84 -20.73
N PHE A 184 -9.05 -10.24 -19.46
CA PHE A 184 -7.94 -10.13 -18.52
C PHE A 184 -6.76 -11.01 -18.97
N GLU A 185 -6.99 -12.29 -19.33
CA GLU A 185 -5.93 -13.18 -19.84
C GLU A 185 -5.23 -12.64 -21.11
N ALA A 186 -5.97 -12.01 -22.01
CA ALA A 186 -5.43 -11.43 -23.24
C ALA A 186 -4.46 -10.28 -22.94
N LEU A 187 -4.77 -9.43 -21.94
CA LEU A 187 -3.87 -8.37 -21.47
C LEU A 187 -2.56 -8.94 -20.91
N PHE A 188 -2.58 -10.13 -20.31
CA PHE A 188 -1.40 -10.77 -19.72
C PHE A 188 -0.53 -11.53 -20.73
N LYS A 189 -1.12 -12.16 -21.76
CA LYS A 189 -0.37 -12.95 -22.75
C LYS A 189 0.60 -12.11 -23.60
N VAL A 190 0.29 -10.83 -23.85
CA VAL A 190 1.13 -9.92 -24.64
C VAL A 190 2.50 -9.64 -23.98
N LYS A 191 2.61 -9.72 -22.65
CA LYS A 191 3.90 -9.55 -21.94
C LYS A 191 4.76 -10.83 -21.87
N SER A 192 4.21 -12.01 -22.13
CA SER A 192 4.98 -13.28 -22.00
C SER A 192 5.94 -13.57 -23.17
N ASN A 193 5.80 -12.87 -24.30
CA ASN A 193 6.65 -13.07 -25.49
C ASN A 193 7.92 -12.20 -25.51
N THR A 194 8.12 -11.30 -24.54
CA THR A 194 9.34 -10.49 -24.41
C THR A 194 10.24 -11.04 -23.32
N GLY A 195 10.92 -12.16 -23.61
CA GLY A 195 12.29 -12.47 -23.17
C GLY A 195 12.72 -12.37 -21.69
N MET A 196 11.86 -12.10 -20.71
CA MET A 196 12.25 -11.94 -19.30
C MET A 196 12.19 -13.28 -18.56
N LYS A 197 13.20 -14.12 -18.81
CA LYS A 197 13.58 -15.19 -17.88
C LYS A 197 14.82 -14.73 -17.14
N GLN A 198 14.78 -14.78 -15.81
CA GLN A 198 15.84 -14.47 -14.82
C GLN A 198 15.79 -13.06 -14.19
N ALA A 199 14.78 -12.84 -13.35
CA ALA A 199 14.99 -12.20 -12.06
C ALA A 199 14.23 -13.04 -11.02
N ALA A 200 14.96 -13.85 -10.26
CA ALA A 200 14.35 -14.64 -9.19
C ALA A 200 13.88 -13.71 -8.06
N GLN A 201 12.77 -14.11 -7.42
CA GLN A 201 12.07 -13.54 -6.26
C GLN A 201 10.97 -12.49 -6.47
N LEU A 202 10.74 -12.00 -7.68
CA LEU A 202 9.40 -11.55 -8.05
C LEU A 202 9.07 -12.28 -9.36
N GLU A 203 8.27 -13.36 -9.26
CA GLU A 203 7.55 -13.83 -10.44
C GLU A 203 6.90 -12.60 -11.11
N PRO A 204 6.71 -12.57 -12.44
CA PRO A 204 5.93 -11.52 -13.08
C PRO A 204 4.50 -11.64 -12.53
N ILE A 205 4.30 -11.00 -11.39
CA ILE A 205 3.04 -10.90 -10.69
C ILE A 205 2.22 -10.11 -11.68
N SER A 206 1.25 -10.78 -12.29
CA SER A 206 0.10 -10.17 -12.93
C SER A 206 -0.69 -9.40 -11.86
N THR A 207 -0.07 -8.49 -11.11
CA THR A 207 -0.60 -7.90 -9.85
C THR A 207 -1.43 -8.93 -9.06
N GLY A 208 -0.88 -10.15 -9.04
CA GLY A 208 -1.60 -11.38 -8.87
C GLY A 208 -2.08 -11.50 -7.46
N LEU A 209 -3.38 -11.31 -7.29
CA LEU A 209 -4.17 -11.64 -6.11
C LEU A 209 -4.14 -10.56 -5.00
N LEU A 210 -4.73 -9.39 -5.27
CA LEU A 210 -5.14 -8.49 -4.19
C LEU A 210 -6.27 -9.12 -3.37
N VAL A 211 -6.23 -8.89 -2.07
CA VAL A 211 -7.27 -9.33 -1.14
C VAL A 211 -8.51 -8.46 -1.31
N ALA A 212 -9.68 -9.09 -1.29
CA ALA A 212 -10.95 -8.39 -1.46
C ALA A 212 -11.19 -7.28 -0.42
N SER A 213 -10.59 -7.37 0.78
CA SER A 213 -10.63 -6.32 1.80
C SER A 213 -10.07 -4.97 1.35
N VAL A 214 -9.14 -4.95 0.38
CA VAL A 214 -8.64 -3.69 -0.22
C VAL A 214 -9.76 -2.93 -0.90
N MET A 215 -10.67 -3.64 -1.59
CA MET A 215 -11.88 -3.03 -2.15
C MET A 215 -12.87 -2.62 -1.05
N GLY A 216 -12.97 -3.40 0.03
CA GLY A 216 -13.82 -3.09 1.19
C GLY A 216 -13.51 -1.73 1.85
N VAL A 217 -12.28 -1.23 1.68
CA VAL A 217 -11.80 0.03 2.27
C VAL A 217 -11.63 1.14 1.21
N GLY A 218 -11.49 0.79 -0.06
CA GLY A 218 -11.15 1.74 -1.12
C GLY A 218 -11.89 1.52 -2.45
N ALA A 219 -12.13 2.61 -3.16
CA ALA A 219 -12.67 2.63 -4.53
C ALA A 219 -11.74 1.91 -5.54
N GLY A 220 -12.20 1.70 -6.78
CA GLY A 220 -11.40 1.06 -7.83
C GLY A 220 -10.02 1.70 -8.03
N TYR A 221 -9.90 3.01 -7.78
CA TYR A 221 -8.64 3.76 -7.83
C TYR A 221 -7.59 3.32 -6.81
N ALA A 222 -7.97 2.78 -5.66
CA ALA A 222 -6.99 2.25 -4.71
C ALA A 222 -6.19 1.10 -5.36
N VAL A 223 -6.87 0.28 -6.16
CA VAL A 223 -6.26 -0.81 -6.90
C VAL A 223 -5.33 -0.31 -8.01
N ALA A 224 -5.70 0.79 -8.69
CA ALA A 224 -4.85 1.43 -9.68
C ALA A 224 -3.48 1.79 -9.13
N ARG A 225 -3.47 2.46 -7.97
CA ARG A 225 -2.25 2.87 -7.28
C ARG A 225 -1.39 1.69 -6.89
N VAL A 226 -2.01 0.61 -6.39
CA VAL A 226 -1.28 -0.63 -6.07
C VAL A 226 -0.59 -1.20 -7.30
N ILE A 227 -1.30 -1.30 -8.42
CA ILE A 227 -0.76 -1.81 -9.70
C ILE A 227 0.47 -0.99 -10.12
N ILE A 228 0.35 0.35 -10.11
CA ILE A 228 1.42 1.26 -10.54
C ILE A 228 2.62 1.20 -9.59
N CYS A 229 2.40 1.26 -8.27
CA CYS A 229 3.47 1.17 -7.29
C CYS A 229 4.26 -0.14 -7.46
N TYR A 230 3.57 -1.24 -7.74
CA TYR A 230 4.24 -2.51 -7.97
C TYR A 230 5.03 -2.52 -9.29
N ASP A 231 4.39 -2.12 -10.40
CA ASP A 231 5.03 -2.06 -11.72
C ASP A 231 6.30 -1.18 -11.69
N ARG A 232 6.25 -0.02 -11.03
CA ARG A 232 7.41 0.88 -10.84
C ARG A 232 8.51 0.26 -9.99
N THR A 233 8.17 -0.50 -8.96
CA THR A 233 9.17 -1.22 -8.15
C THR A 233 9.94 -2.23 -9.00
N ILE A 234 9.22 -3.03 -9.80
CA ILE A 234 9.84 -3.98 -10.73
C ILE A 234 10.70 -3.24 -11.75
N GLU A 235 10.18 -2.17 -12.36
CA GLU A 235 10.93 -1.39 -13.33
C GLU A 235 12.25 -0.88 -12.74
N MET A 236 12.21 -0.28 -11.56
CA MET A 236 13.41 0.23 -10.87
C MET A 236 14.40 -0.90 -10.56
N GLN A 237 13.93 -2.04 -10.05
CA GLN A 237 14.78 -3.19 -9.76
C GLN A 237 15.54 -3.65 -11.02
N GLN A 238 14.91 -3.61 -12.20
CA GLN A 238 15.48 -4.07 -13.47
C GLN A 238 16.43 -3.06 -14.15
N ARG A 239 16.64 -1.86 -13.57
CA ARG A 239 17.58 -0.88 -14.10
C ARG A 239 19.04 -1.29 -13.81
N ASP A 240 19.93 -0.97 -14.76
CA ASP A 240 21.36 -1.30 -14.67
C ASP A 240 22.04 -0.70 -13.42
N ASP A 241 21.60 0.48 -12.98
CA ASP A 241 22.10 1.19 -11.81
C ASP A 241 21.43 0.77 -10.49
N PHE A 242 20.62 -0.30 -10.50
CA PHE A 242 19.95 -0.87 -9.34
C PHE A 242 20.37 -2.33 -9.12
N TYR A 243 19.43 -3.25 -9.31
CA TYR A 243 19.52 -4.66 -8.93
C TYR A 243 19.25 -5.58 -10.10
N LYS A 244 19.42 -5.11 -11.34
CA LYS A 244 19.26 -5.93 -12.54
C LYS A 244 20.15 -7.17 -12.45
N ASN A 245 19.54 -8.34 -12.70
CA ASN A 245 20.17 -9.65 -12.59
C ASN A 245 20.76 -9.98 -11.19
N LYS A 246 20.50 -9.15 -10.17
CA LYS A 246 20.85 -9.46 -8.78
C LYS A 246 19.69 -10.20 -8.14
N THR A 247 20.03 -11.19 -7.32
CA THR A 247 19.09 -11.99 -6.54
C THR A 247 19.53 -11.97 -5.08
N GLY A 248 18.60 -12.24 -4.16
CA GLY A 248 18.86 -12.25 -2.72
C GLY A 248 18.31 -11.04 -1.99
N MET A 249 18.74 -10.89 -0.73
CA MET A 249 18.01 -10.11 0.27
C MET A 249 18.10 -8.59 0.13
N LEU A 250 19.09 -8.06 -0.61
CA LEU A 250 19.17 -6.61 -0.85
C LEU A 250 18.14 -6.11 -1.88
N PRO A 251 18.02 -6.72 -3.09
CA PRO A 251 16.89 -6.44 -3.98
C PRO A 251 15.53 -6.58 -3.29
N ASP A 252 15.39 -7.59 -2.44
CA ASP A 252 14.16 -7.85 -1.70
C ASP A 252 13.85 -6.74 -0.67
N ALA A 253 14.81 -6.38 0.18
CA ALA A 253 14.68 -5.27 1.11
C ALA A 253 14.36 -3.95 0.38
N PHE A 254 15.01 -3.68 -0.75
CA PHE A 254 14.68 -2.54 -1.61
C PHE A 254 13.21 -2.57 -2.04
N ASN A 255 12.72 -3.71 -2.54
CA ASN A 255 11.36 -3.84 -3.03
C ASN A 255 10.33 -3.57 -1.93
N HIS A 256 10.48 -4.21 -0.77
CA HIS A 256 9.59 -4.06 0.39
C HIS A 256 9.56 -2.61 0.93
N ILE A 257 10.73 -1.98 1.06
CA ILE A 257 10.85 -0.59 1.51
C ILE A 257 10.22 0.36 0.47
N TYR A 258 10.58 0.20 -0.80
CA TYR A 258 10.21 1.13 -1.85
C TYR A 258 8.70 1.08 -2.15
N VAL A 259 8.13 -0.12 -2.30
CA VAL A 259 6.69 -0.26 -2.56
C VAL A 259 5.87 0.21 -1.36
N SER A 260 6.27 -0.11 -0.13
CA SER A 260 5.57 0.32 1.10
C SER A 260 5.54 1.84 1.24
N MET A 261 6.66 2.49 0.91
CA MET A 261 6.77 3.95 0.88
C MET A 261 5.85 4.56 -0.18
N MET A 262 5.86 4.03 -1.42
CA MET A 262 4.99 4.53 -2.49
C MET A 262 3.51 4.34 -2.16
N LEU A 263 3.13 3.19 -1.60
CA LEU A 263 1.75 2.92 -1.20
C LEU A 263 1.29 3.88 -0.10
N ARG A 264 2.15 4.20 0.89
CA ARG A 264 1.82 5.22 1.90
C ARG A 264 1.60 6.58 1.24
N ARG A 265 2.47 6.94 0.29
CA ARG A 265 2.37 8.22 -0.43
C ARG A 265 1.06 8.36 -1.20
N TYR A 266 0.71 7.33 -1.97
CA TYR A 266 -0.43 7.44 -2.89
C TYR A 266 -1.75 7.04 -2.25
N LEU A 267 -1.77 6.27 -1.17
CA LEU A 267 -3.00 5.86 -0.49
C LEU A 267 -3.07 6.48 0.91
N SER A 268 -2.38 5.83 1.84
CA SER A 268 -2.23 6.24 3.23
C SER A 268 -1.37 5.18 3.93
N GLN A 269 -0.84 5.50 5.11
CA GLN A 269 -0.09 4.51 5.88
C GLN A 269 -0.92 3.27 6.27
N PRO A 270 -2.18 3.39 6.73
CA PRO A 270 -3.02 2.21 6.99
C PRO A 270 -3.25 1.35 5.75
N MET A 271 -3.47 1.96 4.58
CA MET A 271 -3.64 1.20 3.33
C MET A 271 -2.34 0.50 2.92
N ALA A 272 -1.18 1.16 3.06
CA ALA A 272 0.12 0.55 2.79
C ALA A 272 0.35 -0.69 3.69
N TRP A 273 -0.01 -0.61 4.97
CA TRP A 273 0.03 -1.76 5.87
C TRP A 273 -0.95 -2.86 5.46
N LEU A 274 -2.19 -2.51 5.14
CA LEU A 274 -3.19 -3.49 4.69
C LEU A 274 -2.72 -4.22 3.43
N ILE A 275 -2.18 -3.50 2.46
CA ILE A 275 -1.72 -4.09 1.19
C ILE A 275 -0.47 -4.93 1.40
N MET A 276 0.54 -4.42 2.10
CA MET A 276 1.82 -5.11 2.24
C MET A 276 1.79 -6.18 3.33
N ASP A 277 1.32 -5.88 4.53
CA ASP A 277 1.43 -6.84 5.63
C ASP A 277 0.28 -7.86 5.61
N VAL A 278 -0.95 -7.42 5.32
CA VAL A 278 -2.12 -8.31 5.28
C VAL A 278 -2.28 -8.96 3.91
N GLY A 279 -2.17 -8.19 2.83
CA GLY A 279 -2.30 -8.70 1.47
C GLY A 279 -1.07 -9.49 1.03
N TRP A 280 0.08 -8.82 1.02
CA TRP A 280 1.31 -9.40 0.48
C TRP A 280 1.89 -10.48 1.40
N GLU A 281 2.33 -10.13 2.61
CA GLU A 281 3.09 -11.08 3.44
C GLU A 281 2.26 -12.21 4.01
N ASN A 282 1.02 -11.93 4.41
CA ASN A 282 0.18 -12.95 5.05
C ASN A 282 -0.46 -13.92 4.06
N ILE A 283 -0.64 -13.49 2.81
CA ILE A 283 -1.53 -14.18 1.88
C ILE A 283 -0.83 -14.50 0.55
N ILE A 284 -0.11 -13.55 -0.06
CA ILE A 284 0.56 -13.73 -1.37
C ILE A 284 1.93 -14.40 -1.22
N SER A 285 2.77 -13.90 -0.30
CA SER A 285 4.08 -14.46 -0.05
C SER A 285 3.88 -15.90 0.46
N LYS A 286 4.38 -16.88 -0.30
CA LYS A 286 4.51 -18.25 0.20
C LYS A 286 5.78 -18.31 1.05
N ASN A 287 5.92 -17.41 2.01
CA ASN A 287 7.09 -17.37 2.88
C ASN A 287 7.12 -18.68 3.68
N GLU A 288 7.87 -19.64 3.13
CA GLU A 288 8.01 -21.01 3.62
C GLU A 288 8.65 -21.00 5.02
N PHE A 289 9.46 -19.97 5.28
CA PHE A 289 10.16 -19.77 6.54
C PHE A 289 9.68 -18.51 7.26
N PRO A 290 9.50 -18.55 8.59
CA PRO A 290 9.16 -17.37 9.39
C PRO A 290 10.11 -16.19 9.19
N ARG A 291 11.40 -16.46 8.97
CA ARG A 291 12.46 -15.45 8.79
C ARG A 291 12.21 -14.48 7.64
N ASP A 292 11.71 -14.97 6.51
CA ASP A 292 11.37 -14.14 5.35
C ASP A 292 10.25 -13.18 5.74
N LYS A 293 9.14 -13.74 6.21
CA LYS A 293 7.96 -12.98 6.61
C LYS A 293 8.25 -11.87 7.63
N TYR A 294 9.06 -12.15 8.65
CA TYR A 294 9.36 -11.14 9.67
C TYR A 294 10.39 -10.11 9.20
N MET A 295 11.34 -10.49 8.33
CA MET A 295 12.20 -9.53 7.63
C MET A 295 11.34 -8.58 6.79
N ASP A 296 10.42 -9.11 6.00
CA ASP A 296 9.56 -8.33 5.10
C ASP A 296 8.66 -7.37 5.89
N TYR A 297 8.05 -7.83 7.00
CA TYR A 297 7.33 -6.94 7.92
C TYR A 297 8.17 -5.82 8.50
N HIS A 298 9.45 -6.06 8.76
CA HIS A 298 10.36 -5.03 9.24
C HIS A 298 10.68 -4.03 8.13
N ASN A 299 11.05 -4.52 6.96
CA ASN A 299 11.43 -3.72 5.81
C ASN A 299 10.24 -2.90 5.26
N ASN A 300 9.03 -3.46 5.25
CA ASN A 300 7.81 -2.72 4.96
C ASN A 300 7.60 -1.56 5.94
N ASN A 301 7.86 -1.79 7.24
CA ASN A 301 7.77 -0.74 8.27
C ASN A 301 8.84 0.35 8.08
N VAL A 302 10.05 -0.01 7.67
CA VAL A 302 11.09 0.97 7.32
C VAL A 302 10.60 1.93 6.22
N GLY A 303 10.00 1.37 5.16
CA GLY A 303 9.49 2.15 4.04
C GLY A 303 8.27 3.02 4.37
N ARG A 304 7.23 2.44 4.99
CA ARG A 304 5.98 3.17 5.25
C ARG A 304 5.99 3.97 6.53
N ASP A 305 7.03 3.94 7.35
CA ASP A 305 6.94 4.49 8.70
C ASP A 305 8.23 5.18 9.16
N THR A 306 9.25 4.43 9.56
CA THR A 306 10.38 4.99 10.32
C THR A 306 11.36 5.81 9.47
N ARG A 307 11.50 5.48 8.18
CA ARG A 307 12.35 6.20 7.23
C ARG A 307 11.56 6.80 6.06
N TYR A 308 10.25 6.85 6.17
CA TYR A 308 9.37 7.36 5.12
C TYR A 308 9.78 8.76 4.63
N ASP A 309 9.99 9.70 5.54
CA ASP A 309 10.32 11.09 5.19
C ASP A 309 11.69 11.22 4.51
N LEU A 310 12.65 10.35 4.88
CA LEU A 310 13.96 10.28 4.23
C LEU A 310 13.80 9.92 2.74
N PHE A 311 12.99 8.91 2.44
CA PHE A 311 12.82 8.41 1.07
C PHE A 311 11.96 9.36 0.23
N ARG A 312 10.84 9.79 0.79
CA ARG A 312 9.88 10.65 0.10
C ARG A 312 10.42 12.07 -0.11
N GLY A 313 11.25 12.55 0.80
CA GLY A 313 11.80 13.91 0.78
C GLY A 313 10.72 14.97 1.01
N LYS A 314 10.80 16.11 0.32
CA LYS A 314 9.91 17.25 0.59
C LYS A 314 8.48 16.99 0.09
N TRP A 315 7.45 17.35 0.88
CA TRP A 315 6.05 17.00 0.57
C TRP A 315 5.60 17.40 -0.83
N LEU A 316 5.73 18.69 -1.14
CA LEU A 316 5.26 19.23 -2.40
C LEU A 316 6.31 19.12 -3.51
N ALA A 317 7.58 19.38 -3.20
CA ALA A 317 8.62 19.49 -4.22
C ALA A 317 9.02 18.14 -4.85
N ASP A 318 8.80 17.02 -4.15
CA ASP A 318 9.16 15.69 -4.62
C ASP A 318 7.94 14.82 -4.92
N MET A 319 6.71 15.38 -4.91
CA MET A 319 5.43 14.65 -4.96
C MET A 319 5.29 13.64 -6.12
N HIS A 320 5.93 13.90 -7.26
CA HIS A 320 5.82 13.08 -8.47
C HIS A 320 7.14 12.41 -8.86
N LYS A 321 8.17 12.51 -8.02
CA LYS A 321 9.53 12.06 -8.34
C LYS A 321 9.77 10.62 -7.87
N TRP A 322 8.93 9.70 -8.33
CA TRP A 322 9.01 8.30 -7.91
C TRP A 322 10.40 7.68 -8.18
N GLU A 323 11.01 8.00 -9.31
CA GLU A 323 12.38 7.55 -9.62
C GLU A 323 13.40 8.03 -8.58
N LEU A 324 13.32 9.30 -8.17
CA LEU A 324 14.18 9.87 -7.13
C LEU A 324 13.96 9.19 -5.78
N TRP A 325 12.71 8.86 -5.45
CA TRP A 325 12.43 8.09 -4.24
C TRP A 325 13.09 6.71 -4.30
N GLY A 326 13.01 6.03 -5.44
CA GLY A 326 13.69 4.75 -5.65
C GLY A 326 15.21 4.88 -5.53
N THR A 327 15.82 5.92 -6.09
CA THR A 327 17.25 6.21 -5.89
C THR A 327 17.61 6.35 -4.41
N ARG A 328 16.82 7.09 -3.63
CA ARG A 328 17.06 7.26 -2.18
C ARG A 328 16.94 5.93 -1.42
N VAL A 329 15.96 5.10 -1.75
CA VAL A 329 15.82 3.77 -1.13
C VAL A 329 16.99 2.86 -1.51
N ARG A 330 17.40 2.84 -2.77
CA ARG A 330 18.58 2.08 -3.23
C ARG A 330 19.84 2.50 -2.49
N ASP A 331 20.09 3.81 -2.39
CA ASP A 331 21.28 4.34 -1.72
C ASP A 331 21.28 3.97 -0.23
N PHE A 332 20.11 4.04 0.42
CA PHE A 332 19.92 3.57 1.78
C PHE A 332 20.21 2.08 1.94
N VAL A 333 19.68 1.22 1.06
CA VAL A 333 19.87 -0.23 1.11
C VAL A 333 21.33 -0.61 0.82
N ASN A 334 21.98 0.05 -0.15
CA ASN A 334 23.37 -0.25 -0.51
C ASN A 334 24.38 0.14 0.58
N ASP A 335 24.04 1.06 1.47
CA ASP A 335 24.83 1.37 2.67
C ASP A 335 24.53 0.37 3.80
N THR A 336 24.91 -0.89 3.57
CA THR A 336 24.66 -2.03 4.48
C THR A 336 25.28 -1.84 5.86
N ILE A 337 26.40 -1.12 5.96
CA ILE A 337 27.14 -0.90 7.20
C ILE A 337 26.36 0.00 8.15
N HIS A 338 25.78 1.08 7.64
CA HIS A 338 25.07 2.05 8.48
C HIS A 338 23.58 1.74 8.59
N ASN A 339 22.96 1.25 7.51
CA ASN A 339 21.51 1.13 7.40
C ASN A 339 20.98 -0.30 7.45
N GLY A 340 21.85 -1.32 7.39
CA GLY A 340 21.47 -2.73 7.46
C GLY A 340 21.72 -3.35 8.84
N VAL A 341 20.90 -4.34 9.19
CA VAL A 341 21.10 -5.26 10.31
C VAL A 341 21.12 -6.68 9.74
N LYS A 342 22.28 -7.33 9.80
CA LYS A 342 22.42 -8.73 9.41
C LYS A 342 21.89 -9.62 10.54
N MET A 343 20.85 -10.39 10.26
CA MET A 343 20.30 -11.40 11.16
C MET A 343 20.88 -12.78 10.82
N ASN A 344 21.13 -13.61 11.83
CA ASN A 344 21.67 -14.96 11.66
C ASN A 344 20.57 -16.02 11.76
N TRP A 345 19.46 -15.81 11.04
CA TRP A 345 18.29 -16.71 11.07
C TRP A 345 18.47 -17.93 10.16
N LEU A 346 18.68 -19.09 10.77
CA LEU A 346 18.59 -20.37 10.06
C LEU A 346 17.13 -20.66 9.67
N THR A 347 16.93 -21.47 8.62
CA THR A 347 15.58 -21.93 8.19
C THR A 347 14.84 -22.67 9.30
N THR A 348 15.56 -23.25 10.25
CA THR A 348 15.04 -24.01 11.39
C THR A 348 14.76 -23.15 12.62
N THR A 349 15.06 -21.84 12.59
CA THR A 349 14.81 -20.94 13.70
C THR A 349 13.31 -20.85 13.94
N ASP A 350 12.89 -21.02 15.20
CA ASP A 350 11.47 -21.00 15.51
C ASP A 350 10.88 -19.59 15.33
N LYS A 351 9.57 -19.57 15.08
CA LYS A 351 8.81 -18.37 14.76
C LYS A 351 8.88 -17.29 15.85
N GLU A 352 8.84 -17.65 17.12
CA GLU A 352 8.82 -16.67 18.21
C GLU A 352 10.19 -16.05 18.42
N THR A 353 11.28 -16.82 18.27
CA THR A 353 12.64 -16.28 18.27
C THR A 353 12.84 -15.28 17.14
N VAL A 354 12.48 -15.64 15.90
CA VAL A 354 12.56 -14.73 14.74
C VAL A 354 11.78 -13.43 15.01
N LYS A 355 10.55 -13.55 15.51
CA LYS A 355 9.70 -12.40 15.81
C LYS A 355 10.30 -11.50 16.90
N ASN A 356 10.86 -12.08 17.96
CA ASN A 356 11.49 -11.33 19.05
C ASN A 356 12.76 -10.60 18.59
N GLU A 357 13.60 -11.26 17.80
CA GLU A 357 14.80 -10.65 17.23
C GLU A 357 14.45 -9.54 16.24
N ARG A 358 13.43 -9.74 15.40
CA ARG A 358 12.88 -8.69 14.52
C ARG A 358 12.43 -7.48 15.32
N ASN A 359 11.68 -7.68 16.40
CA ASN A 359 11.19 -6.58 17.24
C ASN A 359 12.31 -5.88 18.01
N SER A 360 13.45 -6.55 18.22
CA SER A 360 14.63 -5.98 18.86
C SER A 360 15.56 -5.24 17.88
N ALA A 361 15.37 -5.44 16.58
CA ALA A 361 16.15 -4.78 15.55
C ALA A 361 15.89 -3.27 15.54
N ASP A 362 16.91 -2.49 15.18
CA ASP A 362 16.73 -1.05 15.01
C ASP A 362 15.70 -0.78 13.90
N LYS A 363 14.56 -0.21 14.30
CA LYS A 363 13.44 0.10 13.41
C LYS A 363 13.80 1.11 12.32
N ASN A 364 14.92 1.83 12.47
CA ASN A 364 15.44 2.77 11.49
C ASN A 364 16.41 2.15 10.48
N LYS A 365 16.68 0.85 10.60
CA LYS A 365 17.54 0.05 9.72
C LYS A 365 16.73 -1.06 9.08
N TYR A 366 17.11 -1.50 7.89
CA TYR A 366 16.50 -2.67 7.27
C TYR A 366 17.16 -3.96 7.77
N ILE A 367 16.43 -5.06 7.74
CA ILE A 367 16.94 -6.39 8.08
C ILE A 367 17.27 -7.14 6.79
N TRP A 368 18.36 -7.90 6.84
CA TRP A 368 18.68 -8.92 5.84
C TRP A 368 19.37 -10.11 6.53
N TYR A 369 19.43 -11.26 5.87
CA TYR A 369 20.12 -12.44 6.38
C TYR A 369 20.80 -13.22 5.23
N GLU A 370 21.64 -14.22 5.56
CA GLU A 370 22.31 -15.12 4.59
C GLU A 370 21.75 -16.53 4.58
#